data_AF-A0A2G6JYP4-F1
#
_entry.id   AF-A0A2G6JYP4-F1
#
_cell.length_a   1.000
_cell.length_b   1.000
_cell.length_c   1.000
_cell.angle_alpha   90.00
_cell.angle_beta   90.00
_cell.angle_gamma   90.00
#
_symmetry.space_group_name_H-M   'P 1'
#
loop_
_entity.id
_entity.type
_entity.pdbx_description
1 polymer ?
#
loop_
_entity_poly.entity_id
_entity_poly.type
_entity_poly.pdbx_seq_one_letter_code
_entity_poly.pdbx_strand_id
1 'polypeptide(L)'
;MAVTSSQAGRTGRRRGSPDTRQQILDAARTLFAQRGFSATSVRAVARKAAVDPALIHHYFGSKDGLFLAIVELPFNPSDILSRVEADRPELAEEQVPVRL
;
A
#
# COMPACT_ATOMS: atom_id res chain seq x y z
N MET A 1 -37.37 41.29 -0.91
CA MET A 1 -37.05 41.18 0.54
C MET A 1 -36.26 39.89 0.69
N ALA A 2 -34.93 39.93 0.54
CA ALA A 2 -33.92 40.14 1.61
C ALA A 2 -33.90 38.89 2.54
N VAL A 3 -32.80 38.21 2.84
CA VAL A 3 -31.37 38.52 2.76
C VAL A 3 -30.58 37.19 2.72
N THR A 4 -29.40 37.23 2.10
CA THR A 4 -28.30 36.28 2.12
C THR A 4 -27.88 35.85 3.53
N SER A 5 -27.41 34.61 3.71
CA SER A 5 -26.33 34.32 4.66
C SER A 5 -25.42 33.20 4.16
N SER A 6 -24.28 33.66 3.66
CA SER A 6 -22.99 32.98 3.60
C SER A 6 -22.58 32.45 4.97
N GLN A 7 -21.99 31.25 5.02
CA GLN A 7 -20.89 31.05 5.94
C GLN A 7 -19.82 30.13 5.37
N ALA A 8 -18.86 30.78 4.70
CA ALA A 8 -17.53 30.28 4.50
C ALA A 8 -16.79 30.12 5.85
N GLY A 9 -16.09 29.00 5.99
CA GLY A 9 -14.84 28.88 6.73
C GLY A 9 -14.94 28.71 8.25
N ARG A 10 -14.58 27.52 8.74
CA ARG A 10 -13.69 27.28 9.90
C ARG A 10 -13.67 25.78 10.25
N THR A 11 -12.71 25.05 9.71
CA THR A 11 -12.02 24.03 10.51
C THR A 11 -10.55 24.10 10.15
N GLY A 12 -9.86 24.97 10.90
CA GLY A 12 -8.42 25.01 10.91
C GLY A 12 -7.86 23.76 11.58
N ARG A 13 -6.72 23.29 11.05
CA ARG A 13 -5.78 22.35 11.65
C ARG A 13 -6.31 20.94 11.91
N ARG A 14 -6.56 20.17 10.85
CA ARG A 14 -6.41 18.71 10.93
C ARG A 14 -4.96 18.38 10.58
N ARG A 15 -4.10 18.32 11.60
CA ARG A 15 -2.80 17.66 11.48
C ARG A 15 -3.10 16.22 11.07
N GLY A 16 -2.94 15.93 9.78
CA GLY A 16 -3.24 14.64 9.19
C GLY A 16 -4.68 14.16 9.37
N SER A 17 -5.58 14.56 8.46
CA SER A 17 -6.83 13.81 8.33
C SER A 17 -6.47 12.35 7.99
N PRO A 18 -7.08 11.33 8.63
CA PRO A 18 -6.94 9.93 8.22
C PRO A 18 -7.18 9.77 6.70
N ASP A 19 -8.03 10.64 6.18
CA ASP A 19 -8.33 10.82 4.76
C ASP A 19 -7.08 11.11 3.91
N THR A 20 -6.15 11.96 4.35
CA THR A 20 -4.93 12.29 3.59
C THR A 20 -4.00 11.08 3.43
N ARG A 21 -3.81 10.30 4.50
CA ARG A 21 -3.02 9.06 4.43
C ARG A 21 -3.66 8.08 3.44
N GLN A 22 -4.98 7.92 3.51
CA GLN A 22 -5.72 7.02 2.63
C GLN A 22 -5.68 7.49 1.17
N GLN A 23 -5.87 8.79 0.90
CA GLN A 23 -5.75 9.39 -0.44
C GLN A 23 -4.38 9.11 -1.07
N ILE A 24 -3.30 9.21 -0.28
CA ILE A 24 -1.96 8.86 -0.76
C ILE A 24 -1.87 7.37 -1.12
N LEU A 25 -2.42 6.48 -0.29
CA LEU A 25 -2.39 5.03 -0.55
C LEU A 25 -3.18 4.66 -1.81
N ASP A 26 -4.36 5.24 -2.02
CA ASP A 26 -5.21 4.94 -3.18
C ASP A 26 -4.58 5.46 -4.49
N ALA A 27 -3.99 6.67 -4.44
CA ALA A 27 -3.21 7.21 -5.55
C ALA A 27 -1.99 6.35 -5.86
N ALA A 28 -1.27 5.90 -4.83
CA ALA A 28 -0.10 5.04 -4.95
C ALA A 28 -0.46 3.69 -5.58
N ARG A 29 -1.49 2.99 -5.06
CA ARG A 29 -1.98 1.72 -5.61
C ARG A 29 -2.29 1.85 -7.11
N THR A 30 -3.00 2.90 -7.49
CA THR A 30 -3.37 3.14 -8.88
C THR A 30 -2.13 3.32 -9.77
N LEU A 31 -1.18 4.15 -9.36
CA LEU A 31 0.01 4.45 -10.18
C LEU A 31 0.97 3.26 -10.24
N PHE A 32 1.20 2.58 -9.12
CA PHE A 32 2.05 1.40 -9.08
C PHE A 32 1.45 0.25 -9.90
N ALA A 33 0.13 0.05 -9.90
CA ALA A 33 -0.52 -0.94 -10.75
C ALA A 33 -0.45 -0.59 -12.26
N GLN A 34 -0.58 0.69 -12.61
CA GLN A 34 -0.60 1.13 -14.02
C GLN A 34 0.78 1.21 -14.66
N ARG A 35 1.80 1.60 -13.88
CA ARG A 35 3.13 1.96 -14.41
C ARG A 35 4.26 1.11 -13.84
N GLY A 36 3.98 0.28 -12.84
CA GLY A 36 4.98 -0.44 -12.08
C GLY A 36 5.71 0.43 -11.05
N PHE A 37 6.50 -0.22 -10.20
CA PHE A 37 7.25 0.41 -9.12
C PHE A 37 8.27 1.41 -9.66
N SER A 38 9.16 1.01 -10.58
CA SER A 38 10.28 1.84 -11.06
C SER A 38 9.83 3.14 -11.73
N ALA A 39 8.78 3.10 -12.56
CA ALA A 39 8.29 4.27 -13.30
C ALA A 39 7.42 5.24 -12.47
N THR A 40 7.07 4.88 -11.24
CA THR A 40 6.26 5.72 -10.35
C THR A 40 7.16 6.50 -9.39
N SER A 41 7.01 7.82 -9.34
CA SER A 41 7.75 8.67 -8.40
C SER A 41 6.85 9.17 -7.26
N VAL A 42 7.45 9.47 -6.10
CA VAL A 42 6.73 10.07 -4.95
C VAL A 42 6.01 11.36 -5.35
N ARG A 43 6.63 12.19 -6.20
CA ARG A 43 6.00 13.40 -6.74
C ARG A 43 4.78 13.10 -7.62
N ALA A 44 4.82 12.03 -8.41
CA ALA A 44 3.67 11.62 -9.23
C ALA A 44 2.49 11.18 -8.35
N VAL A 45 2.78 10.45 -7.27
CA VAL A 45 1.76 10.06 -6.27
C VAL A 45 1.17 11.28 -5.59
N ALA A 46 2.02 12.21 -5.11
CA ALA A 46 1.56 13.45 -4.45
C ALA A 46 0.62 14.27 -5.33
N ARG A 47 0.98 14.44 -6.61
CA ARG A 47 0.13 15.12 -7.58
C ARG A 47 -1.22 14.40 -7.77
N LYS A 48 -1.22 13.07 -7.87
CA LYS A 48 -2.47 12.31 -8.05
C LYS A 48 -3.35 12.32 -6.80
N ALA A 49 -2.76 12.33 -5.61
CA ALA A 49 -3.48 12.48 -4.34
C ALA A 49 -3.87 13.94 -4.02
N ALA A 50 -3.44 14.91 -4.82
CA ALA A 50 -3.62 16.34 -4.57
C ALA A 50 -3.07 16.80 -3.20
N VAL A 51 -1.92 16.27 -2.80
CA VAL A 51 -1.25 16.59 -1.53
C VAL A 51 0.16 17.15 -1.75
N ASP A 52 0.71 17.78 -0.70
CA ASP A 52 2.11 18.15 -0.67
C ASP A 52 3.02 16.91 -0.62
N PRO A 53 4.07 16.79 -1.45
CA PRO A 53 5.03 15.68 -1.40
C PRO A 53 5.68 15.47 -0.03
N ALA A 54 5.85 16.52 0.77
CA ALA A 54 6.39 16.43 2.13
C ALA A 54 5.49 15.58 3.04
N LEU A 55 4.17 15.53 2.80
CA LEU A 55 3.27 14.66 3.56
C LEU A 55 3.53 13.19 3.26
N ILE A 56 3.90 12.82 2.03
CA ILE A 56 4.25 11.43 1.72
C ILE A 56 5.51 11.02 2.47
N HIS A 57 6.53 11.88 2.48
CA HIS A 57 7.75 11.64 3.27
C HIS A 57 7.45 11.61 4.77
N HIS A 58 6.53 12.44 5.26
CA HIS A 58 6.11 12.42 6.66
C HIS A 58 5.42 11.11 7.07
N TYR A 59 4.51 10.59 6.23
CA TYR A 59 3.75 9.38 6.55
C TYR A 59 4.49 8.08 6.28
N PHE A 60 5.32 8.05 5.23
CA PHE A 60 5.86 6.80 4.68
C PHE A 60 7.39 6.80 4.59
N GLY A 61 8.05 7.93 4.87
CA GLY A 61 9.50 8.08 4.82
C GLY A 61 10.07 8.09 3.39
N SER A 62 9.90 6.99 2.66
CA SER A 62 10.47 6.76 1.34
C SER A 62 9.45 6.20 0.35
N LYS A 63 9.86 6.11 -0.92
CA LYS A 63 9.09 5.40 -1.96
C LYS A 63 8.90 3.93 -1.60
N ASP A 64 9.93 3.29 -1.05
CA ASP A 64 9.88 1.90 -0.59
C ASP A 64 8.91 1.75 0.57
N GLY A 65 8.95 2.67 1.54
CA GLY A 65 8.01 2.68 2.67
C GLY A 65 6.56 2.89 2.23
N LEU A 66 6.33 3.74 1.22
CA LEU A 66 5.02 3.90 0.61
C LEU A 66 4.56 2.63 -0.11
N PHE A 67 5.48 1.94 -0.79
CA PHE A 67 5.18 0.68 -1.47
C PHE A 67 4.87 -0.44 -0.47
N LEU A 68 5.67 -0.59 0.59
CA LEU A 68 5.40 -1.53 1.67
C LEU A 68 4.03 -1.27 2.31
N ALA A 69 3.66 -0.02 2.52
CA ALA A 69 2.37 0.35 3.10
C ALA A 69 1.14 0.02 2.21
N ILE A 70 1.33 -0.15 0.90
CA ILE A 70 0.25 -0.62 0.01
C ILE A 70 0.31 -2.12 -0.26
N VAL A 71 1.47 -2.74 -0.04
CA VAL A 71 1.71 -4.20 -0.14
C VAL A 71 1.53 -4.87 1.22
N GLU A 72 0.87 -4.24 2.20
CA GLU A 72 0.29 -4.98 3.33
C GLU A 72 -0.63 -6.05 2.74
N LEU A 73 -0.10 -7.27 2.67
CA LEU A 73 -0.75 -8.39 2.02
C LEU A 73 -2.09 -8.60 2.74
N PRO A 74 -3.21 -8.76 2.01
CA PRO A 74 -4.53 -8.99 2.60
C PRO A 74 -4.64 -10.33 3.35
N PHE A 75 -3.52 -11.05 3.48
CA PHE A 75 -3.35 -12.31 4.16
C PHE A 75 -1.98 -12.30 4.82
N ASN A 76 -1.87 -12.93 6.00
CA ASN A 76 -0.60 -13.04 6.69
C ASN A 76 0.32 -13.94 5.84
N PRO A 77 1.58 -13.54 5.55
CA PRO A 77 2.53 -14.40 4.82
C PRO A 77 2.66 -15.80 5.42
N SER A 78 2.53 -15.92 6.74
CA SER A 78 2.50 -17.21 7.45
C SER A 78 1.31 -18.09 7.04
N ASP A 79 0.17 -17.51 6.64
CA ASP A 79 -1.00 -18.24 6.13
C ASP A 79 -0.77 -18.82 4.73
N ILE A 80 0.08 -18.18 3.92
CA ILE A 80 0.50 -18.72 2.62
C ILE A 80 1.57 -19.79 2.81
N LEU A 81 2.59 -19.51 3.64
CA LEU A 81 3.69 -20.45 3.86
C LEU A 81 3.20 -21.77 4.44
N SER A 82 2.24 -21.74 5.36
CA SER A 82 1.61 -22.96 5.89
C SER A 82 0.82 -23.75 4.84
N ARG A 83 0.19 -23.09 3.86
CA ARG A 83 -0.45 -23.79 2.72
C ARG A 83 0.58 -24.39 1.76
N VAL A 84 1.69 -23.70 1.52
CA VAL A 84 2.79 -24.19 0.69
C VAL A 84 3.52 -25.36 1.36
N GLU A 85 3.62 -25.38 2.69
CA GLU A 85 4.14 -26.53 3.44
C GLU A 85 3.18 -27.72 3.44
N ALA A 86 1.86 -27.47 3.52
CA ALA A 86 0.84 -28.51 3.45
C ALA A 86 0.75 -29.19 2.07
N ASP A 87 1.09 -28.48 0.99
CA ASP A 87 1.11 -28.99 -0.38
C ASP A 87 2.51 -29.48 -0.81
N ARG A 88 3.46 -29.62 0.13
CA ARG A 88 4.75 -30.24 -0.19
C ARG A 88 4.47 -31.69 -0.59
N PRO A 89 4.70 -32.09 -1.86
CA PRO A 89 4.57 -33.49 -2.21
C PRO A 89 5.59 -34.24 -1.33
N GLU A 90 5.09 -35.19 -0.55
CA GLU A 90 5.90 -36.25 0.03
C GLU A 90 6.70 -36.84 -1.12
N LEU A 91 7.95 -36.41 -1.27
CA LEU A 91 8.91 -37.14 -2.08
C LEU A 91 9.09 -38.44 -1.34
N ALA A 92 8.27 -39.43 -1.73
CA ALA A 92 8.39 -40.79 -1.29
C ALA A 92 9.86 -41.17 -1.49
N GLU A 93 10.54 -41.39 -0.36
CA GLU A 93 11.83 -42.04 -0.32
C GLU A 93 11.60 -43.45 -0.85
N GLU A 94 11.66 -43.59 -2.18
CA GLU A 94 11.65 -44.88 -2.86
C GLU A 94 12.93 -45.59 -2.41
N GLN A 95 12.77 -46.43 -1.38
CA GLN A 95 13.77 -47.36 -0.90
C GLN A 95 14.21 -48.20 -2.10
N VAL A 96 15.30 -47.79 -2.73
CA VAL A 96 16.03 -48.60 -3.69
C VAL A 96 16.54 -49.81 -2.91
N PRO A 97 16.03 -51.03 -3.14
CA PRO A 97 16.58 -52.18 -2.45
C PRO A 97 17.96 -52.44 -3.04
N VAL A 98 19.00 -52.15 -2.26
CA VAL A 98 20.36 -52.62 -2.57
C VAL A 98 20.34 -54.13 -2.41
N ARG A 99 20.19 -54.84 -3.53
CA ARG A 99 20.31 -56.30 -3.58
C ARG A 99 21.80 -56.64 -3.66
N LEU A 100 22.34 -57.20 -2.58
CA LEU A 100 23.64 -57.87 -2.56
C LEU A 100 23.56 -59.23 -3.25
#